data_AF-A0A923WLA3-F1
#
_entry.id   AF-A0A923WLA3-F1
#
_cell.length_a   1.000
_cell.length_b   1.000
_cell.length_c   1.000
_cell.angle_alpha   90.00
_cell.angle_beta   90.00
_cell.angle_gamma   90.00
#
_symmetry.space_group_name_H-M   'P 1'
#
loop_
_entity.id
_entity.type
_entity.pdbx_description
1 polymer ?
#
loop_
_entity_poly.entity_id
_entity_poly.type
_entity_poly.pdbx_seq_one_letter_code
_entity_poly.pdbx_strand_id
1 'polypeptide(L)'
;LVVWLGICDGNMQEGSFRCDVNVSVRPMGTTELGTRCEIKNLNSFRFIEEAVHHEVRRQIELIEDGGKVVQATRLWDPDKKETRAMRTKEDAQDYRYFPDPDLPPLAISPEWIARIQADMPELPAAMRMRFTSDYGLPEYDSLILTSSHQLAAYFEAVVAIAGKANAKMAANWLMGDVASTLNRENVDIADAPVEASQLALLLVRIADGTVSNKIAKEVFAAMWEAKSNDEKIADVIIDQKGLRQISDSGALEAIVDEVLAANAKSVGEYRAGKLAALNALIGQAMKASKGKANPAQLTELLKQKLAG
;
A
#
# COMPACT_ATOMS: atom_id res chain seq x y z
N LEU A 1 6.72 -13.13 -4.05
CA LEU A 1 7.57 -13.55 -5.19
C LEU A 1 6.79 -14.42 -6.18
N VAL A 2 6.28 -15.59 -5.79
CA VAL A 2 5.55 -16.48 -6.72
C VAL A 2 4.31 -15.83 -7.34
N VAL A 3 3.56 -15.03 -6.56
CA VAL A 3 2.44 -14.22 -7.04
C VAL A 3 2.90 -13.16 -8.04
N TRP A 4 4.00 -12.46 -7.73
CA TRP A 4 4.59 -11.43 -8.58
C TRP A 4 5.02 -11.96 -9.94
N LEU A 5 5.55 -13.19 -9.98
CA LEU A 5 5.95 -13.87 -11.21
C LEU A 5 4.77 -14.53 -11.96
N GLY A 6 3.54 -14.45 -11.42
CA GLY A 6 2.37 -15.09 -12.02
C GLY A 6 2.40 -16.62 -11.99
N ILE A 7 3.19 -17.25 -11.10
CA ILE A 7 3.36 -18.71 -11.03
C ILE A 7 2.25 -19.36 -10.20
N CYS A 8 1.81 -18.69 -9.14
CA CYS A 8 0.80 -19.18 -8.20
C CYS A 8 0.10 -17.98 -7.54
N ASP A 9 -1.20 -18.07 -7.27
CA ASP A 9 -1.98 -17.02 -6.58
C ASP A 9 -1.54 -16.82 -5.10
N GLY A 10 -0.82 -17.79 -4.52
CA GLY A 10 -0.27 -17.71 -3.17
C GLY A 10 -1.32 -17.83 -2.04
N ASN A 11 -2.55 -18.25 -2.35
CA ASN A 11 -3.65 -18.31 -1.40
C ASN A 11 -3.58 -19.56 -0.49
N MET A 12 -3.33 -19.33 0.80
CA MET A 12 -3.29 -20.41 1.80
C MET A 12 -4.66 -21.01 2.11
N GLN A 13 -5.74 -20.22 2.00
CA GLN A 13 -7.09 -20.66 2.36
C GLN A 13 -7.65 -21.62 1.30
N GLU A 14 -7.35 -21.37 0.03
CA GLU A 14 -7.71 -22.23 -1.10
C GLU A 14 -6.72 -23.39 -1.28
N GLY A 15 -5.60 -23.38 -0.54
CA GLY A 15 -4.64 -24.47 -0.49
C GLY A 15 -3.67 -24.51 -1.68
N SER A 16 -3.59 -23.44 -2.48
CA SER A 16 -2.60 -23.25 -3.55
C SER A 16 -1.20 -22.92 -2.98
N PHE A 17 -1.14 -22.36 -1.77
CA PHE A 17 0.09 -22.27 -0.97
C PHE A 17 -0.01 -23.13 0.29
N ARG A 18 0.95 -24.05 0.47
CA ARG A 18 1.03 -24.92 1.64
C ARG A 18 2.43 -24.87 2.23
N CYS A 19 2.52 -24.96 3.54
CA CYS A 19 3.78 -24.93 4.27
C CYS A 19 3.73 -25.90 5.44
N ASP A 20 4.78 -26.69 5.59
CA ASP A 20 5.07 -27.47 6.80
C ASP A 20 6.27 -26.81 7.50
N VAL A 21 6.18 -26.64 8.82
CA VAL A 21 7.16 -25.90 9.60
C VAL A 21 8.01 -26.85 10.42
N ASN A 22 9.32 -26.63 10.41
CA ASN A 22 10.29 -27.47 11.09
C ASN A 22 10.99 -26.67 12.19
N VAL A 23 10.75 -27.02 13.46
CA VAL A 23 11.26 -26.28 14.62
C VAL A 23 12.23 -27.15 15.44
N SER A 24 13.37 -26.55 15.78
CA SER A 24 14.34 -27.08 16.73
C SER A 24 14.95 -25.90 17.49
N VAL A 25 15.11 -26.05 18.80
CA VAL A 25 15.80 -25.07 19.66
C VAL A 25 17.14 -25.64 20.14
N ARG A 26 18.10 -24.76 20.45
CA ARG A 26 19.36 -25.13 21.08
C ARG A 26 19.80 -24.06 22.10
N PRO A 27 20.54 -24.43 23.15
CA PRO A 27 21.11 -23.45 24.08
C PRO A 27 22.09 -22.51 23.40
N MET A 28 22.12 -21.25 23.82
CA MET A 28 23.06 -20.26 23.31
C MET A 28 24.51 -20.69 23.59
N GLY A 29 25.40 -20.50 22.61
CA GLY A 29 26.80 -20.92 22.70
C GLY A 29 27.07 -22.36 22.25
N THR A 30 26.04 -23.16 21.97
CA THR A 30 26.19 -24.52 21.42
C THR A 30 26.14 -24.52 19.89
N THR A 31 26.83 -25.49 19.27
CA THR A 31 26.84 -25.70 17.81
C THR A 31 25.90 -26.82 17.36
N GLU A 32 25.62 -27.78 18.25
CA GLU A 32 24.72 -28.90 17.97
C GLU A 32 23.26 -28.43 17.87
N LEU A 33 22.53 -28.90 16.86
CA LEU A 33 21.10 -28.61 16.71
C LEU A 33 20.30 -29.59 17.56
N GLY A 34 19.23 -29.10 18.22
CA GLY A 34 18.32 -29.96 18.96
C GLY A 34 17.45 -30.84 18.06
N THR A 35 16.67 -31.72 18.67
CA THR A 35 15.73 -32.58 17.95
C THR A 35 14.63 -31.76 17.27
N ARG A 36 14.40 -32.02 15.98
CA ARG A 36 13.40 -31.33 15.17
C ARG A 36 12.00 -31.91 15.34
N CYS A 37 11.01 -31.04 15.51
CA CYS A 37 9.60 -31.37 15.32
C CYS A 37 9.07 -30.72 14.03
N GLU A 38 8.28 -31.48 13.28
CA GLU A 38 7.63 -31.03 12.05
C GLU A 38 6.15 -30.75 12.35
N ILE A 39 5.71 -29.51 12.17
CA ILE A 39 4.33 -29.08 12.35
C ILE A 39 3.64 -29.03 10.99
N LYS A 40 2.52 -29.74 10.88
CA LYS A 40 1.66 -29.77 9.70
C LYS A 40 0.30 -29.11 9.98
N ASN A 41 -0.51 -28.97 8.93
CA ASN A 41 -1.87 -28.41 8.96
C ASN A 41 -1.90 -26.91 9.32
N LEU A 42 -1.09 -26.13 8.60
CA LEU A 42 -0.96 -24.69 8.78
C LEU A 42 -1.57 -23.97 7.57
N ASN A 43 -2.76 -23.41 7.75
CA ASN A 43 -3.56 -22.84 6.65
C ASN A 43 -3.58 -21.30 6.63
N SER A 44 -2.76 -20.65 7.47
CA SER A 44 -2.59 -19.20 7.44
C SER A 44 -1.22 -18.78 7.99
N PHE A 45 -0.73 -17.62 7.58
CA PHE A 45 0.51 -17.05 8.12
C PHE A 45 0.45 -16.81 9.64
N ARG A 46 -0.72 -16.38 10.15
CA ARG A 46 -0.94 -16.23 11.60
C ARG A 46 -0.79 -17.56 12.33
N PHE A 47 -1.33 -18.65 11.78
CA PHE A 47 -1.19 -19.98 12.39
C PHE A 47 0.24 -20.50 12.33
N ILE A 48 0.98 -20.18 11.26
CA ILE A 48 2.42 -20.49 11.18
C ILE A 48 3.16 -19.81 12.35
N GLU A 49 2.96 -18.51 12.54
CA GLU A 49 3.60 -17.74 13.61
C GLU A 49 3.23 -18.28 15.00
N GLU A 50 1.92 -18.45 15.28
CA GLU A 50 1.43 -18.98 16.56
C GLU A 50 1.98 -20.39 16.86
N ALA A 51 2.01 -21.26 15.85
CA ALA A 51 2.53 -22.63 15.99
C ALA A 51 4.04 -22.65 16.26
N VAL A 52 4.82 -21.79 15.59
CA VAL A 52 6.26 -21.66 15.86
C VAL A 52 6.49 -21.21 17.30
N HIS A 53 5.82 -20.16 17.76
CA HIS A 53 6.00 -19.66 19.12
C HIS A 53 5.55 -20.66 20.18
N HIS A 54 4.48 -21.40 19.93
CA HIS A 54 4.04 -22.48 20.81
C HIS A 54 5.09 -23.60 20.87
N GLU A 55 5.57 -24.10 19.74
CA GLU A 55 6.52 -25.22 19.70
C GLU A 55 7.90 -24.85 20.25
N VAL A 56 8.36 -23.62 20.01
CA VAL A 56 9.60 -23.10 20.62
C VAL A 56 9.49 -23.12 22.15
N ARG A 57 8.41 -22.56 22.72
CA ARG A 57 8.21 -22.56 24.18
C ARG A 57 8.13 -23.99 24.74
N ARG A 58 7.34 -24.85 24.10
CA ARG A 58 7.20 -26.26 24.50
C ARG A 58 8.53 -27.01 24.51
N GLN A 59 9.39 -26.78 23.52
CA GLN A 59 10.71 -27.42 23.48
C GLN A 59 11.63 -26.87 24.57
N ILE A 60 11.62 -25.56 24.81
CA ILE A 60 12.42 -24.94 25.87
C ILE A 60 12.01 -25.46 27.24
N GLU A 61 10.72 -25.38 27.58
CA GLU A 61 10.18 -25.86 28.87
C GLU A 61 10.53 -27.34 29.09
N LEU A 62 10.36 -28.20 28.08
CA LEU A 62 10.69 -29.61 28.17
C LEU A 62 12.18 -29.87 28.43
N ILE A 63 13.07 -29.06 27.84
CA ILE A 63 14.53 -29.19 28.02
C ILE A 63 14.94 -28.67 29.40
N GLU A 64 14.39 -27.54 29.85
CA GLU A 64 14.67 -26.93 31.15
C GLU A 64 14.18 -27.80 32.31
N ASP A 65 13.05 -28.50 32.13
CA ASP A 65 12.54 -29.50 33.09
C ASP A 65 13.34 -30.82 33.09
N GLY A 66 14.42 -30.91 32.30
CA GLY A 66 15.30 -32.09 32.21
C GLY A 66 14.80 -33.21 31.29
N GLY A 67 13.74 -32.95 30.52
CA GLY A 67 13.20 -33.84 29.50
C GLY A 67 14.01 -33.83 28.20
N LYS A 68 13.54 -34.58 27.21
CA LYS A 68 14.16 -34.66 25.87
C LYS A 68 13.11 -34.50 24.78
N VAL A 69 13.38 -33.65 23.81
CA VAL A 69 12.53 -33.51 22.62
C VAL A 69 12.67 -34.76 21.76
N VAL A 70 11.54 -35.42 21.47
CA VAL A 70 11.46 -36.58 20.58
C VAL A 70 11.02 -36.12 19.18
N GLN A 71 11.64 -36.68 18.15
CA GLN A 71 11.31 -36.36 16.77
C GLN A 71 9.89 -36.84 16.44
N ALA A 72 9.01 -35.88 16.15
CA ALA A 72 7.60 -36.15 15.91
C ALA A 72 7.05 -35.26 14.80
N THR A 73 6.07 -35.80 14.07
CA THR A 73 5.15 -34.98 13.29
C THR A 73 4.01 -34.55 14.22
N ARG A 74 3.83 -33.24 14.34
CA ARG A 74 2.79 -32.60 15.17
C ARG A 74 1.78 -31.90 14.26
N LEU A 75 0.56 -31.77 14.75
CA LEU A 75 -0.52 -31.03 14.08
C LEU A 75 -0.86 -29.80 14.90
N TRP A 76 -1.04 -28.67 14.23
CA TRP A 76 -1.57 -27.46 14.85
C TRP A 76 -3.08 -27.54 15.02
N ASP A 77 -3.56 -27.26 16.23
CA ASP A 77 -4.97 -27.07 16.56
C ASP A 77 -5.23 -25.56 16.76
N PRO A 78 -5.91 -24.88 15.81
CA PRO A 78 -6.12 -23.44 15.89
C PRO A 78 -7.14 -23.02 16.97
N ASP A 79 -8.04 -23.92 17.38
CA ASP A 79 -9.06 -23.64 18.39
C ASP A 79 -8.46 -23.64 19.78
N LYS A 80 -7.58 -24.62 20.05
CA LYS A 80 -6.89 -24.75 21.34
C LYS A 80 -5.55 -24.03 21.40
N LYS A 81 -5.03 -23.57 20.26
CA LYS A 81 -3.71 -22.95 20.11
C LYS A 81 -2.57 -23.83 20.64
N GLU A 82 -2.65 -25.13 20.34
CA GLU A 82 -1.68 -26.12 20.78
C GLU A 82 -1.20 -27.01 19.64
N THR A 83 -0.04 -27.64 19.83
CA THR A 83 0.43 -28.69 18.93
C THR A 83 0.17 -30.06 19.54
N ARG A 84 -0.48 -30.95 18.79
CA ARG A 84 -0.68 -32.36 19.20
C ARG A 84 0.29 -33.28 18.46
N ALA A 85 0.91 -34.21 19.18
CA ALA A 85 1.72 -35.24 18.53
C ALA A 85 0.80 -36.18 17.72
N MET A 86 1.12 -36.39 16.45
CA MET A 86 0.37 -37.33 15.60
C MET A 86 1.10 -38.67 15.54
N ARG A 87 2.40 -38.64 15.25
CA ARG A 87 3.26 -39.83 15.18
C ARG A 87 4.68 -39.49 15.61
N THR A 88 5.29 -40.38 16.38
CA THR A 88 6.75 -40.42 16.54
C THR A 88 7.34 -40.94 15.23
N LYS A 89 8.45 -40.34 14.77
CA LYS A 89 9.20 -40.86 13.63
C LYS A 89 10.11 -42.00 14.14
N GLU A 90 9.50 -43.11 14.54
CA GLU A 90 10.24 -44.31 14.98
C GLU A 90 10.92 -45.04 13.81
N ASP A 91 10.45 -44.82 12.57
CA ASP A 91 11.12 -45.25 11.36
C ASP A 91 11.26 -44.08 10.37
N ALA A 92 12.48 -43.84 9.87
CA ALA A 92 12.66 -43.05 8.66
C ALA A 92 11.93 -43.78 7.52
N GLN A 93 10.86 -43.19 6.99
CA GLN A 93 10.13 -43.82 5.89
C GLN A 93 11.08 -44.04 4.72
N ASP A 94 11.33 -45.31 4.39
CA ASP A 94 12.10 -45.68 3.20
C ASP A 94 11.21 -45.49 1.98
N TYR A 95 11.31 -44.30 1.38
CA TYR A 95 10.60 -43.96 0.15
C TYR A 95 11.12 -44.70 -1.08
N ARG A 96 12.23 -45.46 -0.97
CA ARG A 96 12.85 -46.24 -2.05
C ARG A 96 13.00 -45.41 -3.33
N TYR A 97 13.56 -44.21 -3.22
CA TYR A 97 13.77 -43.33 -4.38
C TYR A 97 14.59 -44.06 -5.46
N PHE A 98 14.07 -44.10 -6.68
CA PHE A 98 14.79 -44.50 -7.89
C PHE A 98 14.42 -43.57 -9.05
N PRO A 99 15.29 -43.40 -10.06
CA PRO A 99 14.97 -42.60 -11.24
C PRO A 99 13.74 -43.17 -11.96
N ASP A 100 12.78 -42.32 -12.26
CA ASP A 100 11.60 -42.69 -13.03
C ASP A 100 12.02 -43.13 -14.44
N PRO A 101 11.83 -44.42 -14.83
CA PRO A 101 12.26 -44.91 -16.15
C PRO A 101 11.36 -44.42 -17.28
N ASP A 102 10.14 -43.95 -16.97
CA ASP A 102 9.16 -43.48 -17.95
C ASP A 102 9.41 -42.01 -18.34
N LEU A 103 10.14 -41.26 -17.50
CA LEU A 103 10.48 -39.86 -17.73
C LEU A 103 11.95 -39.72 -18.16
N PRO A 104 12.24 -39.35 -19.42
CA PRO A 104 13.61 -39.04 -19.81
C PRO A 104 14.13 -37.82 -19.03
N PRO A 105 15.44 -37.75 -18.75
CA PRO A 105 16.02 -36.59 -18.06
C PRO A 105 15.73 -35.28 -18.82
N LEU A 106 15.24 -34.26 -18.10
CA LEU A 106 15.04 -32.92 -18.65
C LEU A 106 16.38 -32.20 -18.80
N ALA A 107 16.80 -31.95 -20.04
CA ALA A 107 17.97 -31.13 -20.33
C ALA A 107 17.58 -29.66 -20.53
N ILE A 108 18.01 -28.78 -19.62
CA ILE A 108 17.76 -27.34 -19.69
C ILE A 108 18.97 -26.67 -20.34
N SER A 109 18.80 -26.16 -21.57
CA SER A 109 19.91 -25.56 -22.32
C SER A 109 20.24 -24.13 -21.84
N PRO A 110 21.48 -23.65 -22.04
CA PRO A 110 21.85 -22.26 -21.74
C PRO A 110 20.98 -21.23 -22.46
N GLU A 111 20.57 -21.52 -23.71
CA GLU A 111 19.70 -20.64 -24.50
C GLU A 111 18.30 -20.55 -23.90
N TRP A 112 17.77 -21.65 -23.37
CA TRP A 112 16.49 -21.63 -22.66
C TRP A 112 16.58 -20.78 -21.39
N ILE A 113 17.64 -20.94 -20.59
CA ILE A 113 17.87 -20.11 -19.40
C ILE A 113 17.94 -18.63 -19.77
N ALA A 114 18.72 -18.28 -20.80
CA ALA A 114 18.86 -16.90 -21.26
C ALA A 114 17.53 -16.29 -21.71
N ARG A 115 16.69 -17.06 -22.41
CA ARG A 115 15.34 -16.62 -22.80
C ARG A 115 14.48 -16.31 -21.57
N ILE A 116 14.41 -17.22 -20.60
CA ILE A 116 13.61 -17.01 -19.38
C ILE A 116 14.13 -15.83 -18.55
N GLN A 117 15.45 -15.65 -18.51
CA GLN A 117 16.05 -14.49 -17.84
C GLN A 117 15.70 -13.17 -18.53
N ALA A 118 15.65 -13.14 -19.87
CA ALA A 118 15.26 -11.96 -20.63
C ALA A 118 13.79 -11.59 -20.45
N ASP A 119 12.91 -12.59 -20.28
CA ASP A 119 11.47 -12.40 -20.06
C ASP A 119 11.11 -12.15 -18.59
N MET A 120 12.08 -12.21 -17.66
CA MET A 120 11.83 -12.08 -16.23
C MET A 120 11.46 -10.63 -15.88
N PRO A 121 10.30 -10.39 -15.23
CA PRO A 121 9.94 -9.05 -14.78
C PRO A 121 10.88 -8.59 -13.68
N GLU A 122 10.98 -7.28 -13.50
CA GLU A 122 11.69 -6.70 -12.36
C GLU A 122 11.10 -7.25 -11.05
N LEU A 123 11.97 -7.81 -10.20
CA LEU A 123 11.55 -8.41 -8.94
C LEU A 123 11.15 -7.34 -7.92
N PRO A 124 10.24 -7.65 -6.97
CA PRO A 124 9.69 -6.64 -6.05
C PRO A 124 10.75 -5.93 -5.20
N ALA A 125 11.81 -6.64 -4.80
CA ALA A 125 12.91 -6.03 -4.04
C ALA A 125 13.74 -5.05 -4.90
N ALA A 126 13.99 -5.40 -6.17
CA ALA A 126 14.69 -4.53 -7.11
C ALA A 126 13.85 -3.29 -7.43
N MET A 127 12.57 -3.49 -7.74
CA MET A 127 11.62 -2.41 -8.00
C MET A 127 11.47 -1.46 -6.81
N ARG A 128 11.47 -1.98 -5.58
CA ARG A 128 11.42 -1.16 -4.37
C ARG A 128 12.64 -0.27 -4.23
N MET A 129 13.84 -0.81 -4.45
CA MET A 129 15.06 -0.01 -4.43
C MET A 129 15.01 1.08 -5.50
N ARG A 130 14.52 0.73 -6.70
CA ARG A 130 14.33 1.68 -7.80
C ARG A 130 13.33 2.78 -7.45
N PHE A 131 12.21 2.46 -6.80
CA PHE A 131 11.23 3.46 -6.39
C PHE A 131 11.82 4.46 -5.37
N THR A 132 12.67 3.97 -4.47
CA THR A 132 13.39 4.83 -3.54
C THR A 132 14.44 5.70 -4.27
N SER A 133 15.23 5.15 -5.20
CA SER A 133 16.29 5.89 -5.89
C SER A 133 15.78 6.86 -6.94
N ASP A 134 14.85 6.42 -7.80
CA ASP A 134 14.46 7.13 -9.02
C ASP A 134 13.33 8.12 -8.78
N TYR A 135 12.49 7.84 -7.79
CA TYR A 135 11.32 8.66 -7.43
C TYR A 135 11.45 9.34 -6.06
N GLY A 136 12.51 9.05 -5.30
CA GLY A 136 12.76 9.66 -3.98
C GLY A 136 11.71 9.28 -2.93
N LEU A 137 11.06 8.13 -3.08
CA LEU A 137 10.05 7.68 -2.14
C LEU A 137 10.68 7.13 -0.85
N PRO A 138 10.06 7.35 0.32
CA PRO A 138 10.45 6.66 1.55
C PRO A 138 10.35 5.14 1.38
N GLU A 139 11.20 4.39 2.08
CA GLU A 139 11.21 2.93 2.02
C GLU A 139 9.85 2.30 2.34
N TYR A 140 9.11 2.89 3.30
CA TYR A 140 7.77 2.47 3.67
C TYR A 140 6.78 2.56 2.49
N ASP A 141 6.76 3.69 1.80
CA ASP A 141 5.92 3.91 0.62
C ASP A 141 6.29 2.93 -0.50
N SER A 142 7.59 2.79 -0.78
CA SER A 142 8.10 1.87 -1.79
C SER A 142 7.73 0.42 -1.48
N LEU A 143 7.75 0.01 -0.20
CA LEU A 143 7.30 -1.30 0.26
C LEU A 143 5.81 -1.53 -0.04
N ILE A 144 4.94 -0.56 0.26
CA ILE A 144 3.51 -0.71 0.03
C ILE A 144 3.19 -0.75 -1.47
N LEU A 145 3.76 0.16 -2.25
CA LEU A 145 3.51 0.22 -3.70
C LEU A 145 4.02 -1.02 -4.44
N THR A 146 5.03 -1.71 -3.90
CA THR A 146 5.58 -2.97 -4.44
C THR A 146 5.02 -4.23 -3.75
N SER A 147 3.87 -4.12 -3.07
CA SER A 147 3.20 -5.26 -2.44
C SER A 147 2.57 -6.22 -3.46
N SER A 148 2.10 -5.71 -4.60
CA SER A 148 1.63 -6.48 -5.74
C SER A 148 2.15 -5.89 -7.05
N HIS A 149 2.30 -6.73 -8.07
CA HIS A 149 2.79 -6.30 -9.38
C HIS A 149 1.81 -5.31 -10.03
N GLN A 150 0.51 -5.53 -9.85
CA GLN A 150 -0.56 -4.72 -10.40
C GLN A 150 -0.55 -3.31 -9.80
N LEU A 151 -0.37 -3.19 -8.48
CA LEU A 151 -0.28 -1.89 -7.82
C LEU A 151 0.95 -1.11 -8.26
N ALA A 152 2.09 -1.81 -8.37
CA ALA A 152 3.33 -1.20 -8.82
C ALA A 152 3.23 -0.71 -10.28
N ALA A 153 2.68 -1.54 -11.17
CA ALA A 153 2.45 -1.18 -12.56
C ALA A 153 1.49 0.02 -12.70
N TYR A 154 0.42 0.06 -11.89
CA TYR A 154 -0.51 1.19 -11.87
C TYR A 154 0.20 2.47 -11.43
N PHE A 155 1.01 2.41 -10.36
CA PHE A 155 1.82 3.54 -9.90
C PHE A 155 2.77 4.06 -10.99
N GLU A 156 3.50 3.16 -11.66
CA GLU A 156 4.43 3.56 -12.73
C GLU A 156 3.70 4.21 -13.91
N ALA A 157 2.55 3.66 -14.31
CA ALA A 157 1.72 4.25 -15.36
C ALA A 157 1.25 5.66 -14.98
N VAL A 158 0.86 5.88 -13.72
CA VAL A 158 0.49 7.21 -13.21
C VAL A 158 1.68 8.16 -13.29
N VAL A 159 2.85 7.75 -12.80
CA VAL A 159 4.06 8.59 -12.77
C VAL A 159 4.61 8.87 -14.17
N ALA A 160 4.49 7.93 -15.10
CA ALA A 160 4.89 8.12 -16.49
C ALA A 160 4.14 9.28 -17.15
N ILE A 161 2.86 9.48 -16.80
CA ILE A 161 2.00 10.53 -17.36
C ILE A 161 2.07 11.81 -16.52
N ALA A 162 1.93 11.71 -15.19
CA ALA A 162 1.94 12.87 -14.30
C ALA A 162 3.35 13.48 -14.10
N GLY A 163 4.40 12.74 -14.47
CA GLY A 163 5.79 13.13 -14.33
C GLY A 163 6.41 12.79 -12.97
N LYS A 164 7.73 12.57 -12.96
CA LYS A 164 8.49 12.15 -11.76
C LYS A 164 8.36 13.12 -10.58
N ALA A 165 8.22 14.42 -10.83
CA ALA A 165 8.02 15.42 -9.78
C ALA A 165 6.75 15.16 -8.94
N ASN A 166 5.76 14.47 -9.51
CA ASN A 166 4.50 14.13 -8.87
C ASN A 166 4.50 12.71 -8.26
N ALA A 167 5.62 11.98 -8.28
CA ALA A 167 5.68 10.61 -7.80
C ALA A 167 5.29 10.47 -6.32
N LYS A 168 5.72 11.40 -5.46
CA LYS A 168 5.32 11.40 -4.05
C LYS A 168 3.82 11.65 -3.87
N MET A 169 3.24 12.54 -4.69
CA MET A 169 1.81 12.79 -4.66
C MET A 169 1.03 11.56 -5.16
N ALA A 170 1.48 10.92 -6.22
CA ALA A 170 0.90 9.67 -6.71
C ALA A 170 0.95 8.57 -5.64
N ALA A 171 2.10 8.35 -4.99
CA ALA A 171 2.25 7.40 -3.90
C ALA A 171 1.23 7.64 -2.77
N ASN A 172 1.09 8.90 -2.33
CA ASN A 172 0.12 9.27 -1.29
C ASN A 172 -1.33 9.02 -1.72
N TRP A 173 -1.67 9.29 -2.97
CA TRP A 173 -3.01 9.05 -3.51
C TRP A 173 -3.34 7.56 -3.63
N LEU A 174 -2.39 6.76 -4.12
CA LEU A 174 -2.56 5.31 -4.22
C LEU A 174 -2.73 4.67 -2.84
N MET A 175 -1.88 5.01 -1.87
CA MET A 175 -1.96 4.46 -0.51
C MET A 175 -3.11 5.04 0.34
N GLY A 176 -3.64 6.19 -0.06
CA GLY A 176 -4.70 6.90 0.64
C GLY A 176 -6.08 6.65 0.01
N ASP A 177 -6.51 7.60 -0.82
CA ASP A 177 -7.88 7.64 -1.37
C ASP A 177 -8.19 6.45 -2.29
N VAL A 178 -7.22 5.99 -3.09
CA VAL A 178 -7.42 4.83 -3.99
C VAL A 178 -7.52 3.54 -3.16
N ALA A 179 -6.55 3.25 -2.29
CA ALA A 179 -6.60 2.06 -1.42
C ALA A 179 -7.85 2.02 -0.54
N SER A 180 -8.26 3.16 0.01
CA SER A 180 -9.51 3.27 0.79
C SER A 180 -10.74 2.92 -0.05
N THR A 181 -10.79 3.37 -1.30
CA THR A 181 -11.92 3.11 -2.21
C THR A 181 -11.94 1.65 -2.67
N LEU A 182 -10.78 1.09 -3.04
CA LEU A 182 -10.65 -0.33 -3.36
C LEU A 182 -11.14 -1.23 -2.22
N ASN A 183 -10.72 -0.92 -0.99
CA ASN A 183 -11.17 -1.66 0.19
C ASN A 183 -12.67 -1.51 0.46
N ARG A 184 -13.24 -0.32 0.24
CA ARG A 184 -14.68 -0.07 0.44
C ARG A 184 -15.54 -0.85 -0.56
N GLU A 185 -15.13 -0.88 -1.82
CA GLU A 185 -15.86 -1.57 -2.89
C GLU A 185 -15.48 -3.06 -3.00
N ASN A 186 -14.44 -3.49 -2.25
CA ASN A 186 -13.87 -4.85 -2.29
C ASN A 186 -13.45 -5.25 -3.72
N VAL A 187 -12.70 -4.38 -4.38
CA VAL A 187 -12.20 -4.52 -5.75
C VAL A 187 -10.68 -4.41 -5.74
N ASP A 188 -10.00 -5.21 -6.57
CA ASP A 188 -8.55 -5.10 -6.77
C ASP A 188 -8.18 -3.97 -7.73
N ILE A 189 -6.96 -3.44 -7.62
CA ILE A 189 -6.50 -2.33 -8.48
C ILE A 189 -6.57 -2.66 -9.97
N ALA A 190 -6.48 -3.95 -10.34
CA ALA A 190 -6.59 -4.41 -11.72
C ALA A 190 -8.01 -4.26 -12.29
N ASP A 191 -9.03 -4.29 -11.43
CA ASP A 191 -10.44 -4.19 -11.77
C ASP A 191 -11.02 -2.81 -11.42
N ALA A 192 -10.17 -1.86 -11.04
CA ALA A 192 -10.58 -0.51 -10.71
C ALA A 192 -11.20 0.19 -11.94
N PRO A 193 -12.36 0.86 -11.79
CA PRO A 193 -13.00 1.56 -12.91
C PRO A 193 -12.29 2.86 -13.31
N VAL A 194 -11.29 3.28 -12.53
CA VAL A 194 -10.46 4.47 -12.81
C VAL A 194 -9.10 3.99 -13.28
N GLU A 195 -8.79 4.26 -14.55
CA GLU A 195 -7.51 3.91 -15.16
C GLU A 195 -6.37 4.83 -14.65
N ALA A 196 -5.13 4.33 -14.74
CA ALA A 196 -3.94 5.07 -14.32
C ALA A 196 -3.79 6.41 -15.06
N SER A 197 -4.17 6.47 -16.34
CA SER A 197 -4.17 7.69 -17.17
C SER A 197 -5.11 8.76 -16.63
N GLN A 198 -6.31 8.35 -16.20
CA GLN A 198 -7.33 9.23 -15.65
C GLN A 198 -6.90 9.77 -14.28
N LEU A 199 -6.35 8.92 -13.42
CA LEU A 199 -5.80 9.38 -12.14
C LEU A 199 -4.62 10.34 -12.37
N ALA A 200 -3.73 10.02 -13.31
CA ALA A 200 -2.61 10.90 -13.64
C ALA A 200 -3.08 12.28 -14.09
N LEU A 201 -4.11 12.37 -14.94
CA LEU A 201 -4.70 13.65 -15.34
C LEU A 201 -5.21 14.44 -14.13
N LEU A 202 -5.94 13.80 -13.22
CA LEU A 202 -6.39 14.44 -11.98
C LEU A 202 -5.20 14.97 -11.15
N LEU A 203 -4.13 14.18 -11.03
CA LEU A 203 -2.91 14.60 -10.33
C LEU A 203 -2.23 15.80 -11.01
N VAL A 204 -2.21 15.84 -12.34
CA VAL A 204 -1.72 17.02 -13.09
C VAL A 204 -2.56 18.25 -12.76
N ARG A 205 -3.90 18.12 -12.66
CA ARG A 205 -4.80 19.23 -12.27
C ARG A 205 -4.63 19.70 -10.82
N ILE A 206 -4.12 18.84 -9.94
CA ILE A 206 -3.72 19.25 -8.60
C ILE A 206 -2.40 20.02 -8.68
N ALA A 207 -1.42 19.51 -9.44
CA ALA A 207 -0.10 20.10 -9.56
C ALA A 207 -0.11 21.48 -10.24
N ASP A 208 -0.96 21.68 -11.26
CA ASP A 208 -1.12 22.96 -11.96
C ASP A 208 -2.03 23.97 -11.23
N GLY A 209 -2.65 23.57 -10.12
CA GLY A 209 -3.54 24.41 -9.32
C GLY A 209 -4.94 24.58 -9.89
N THR A 210 -5.33 23.82 -10.92
CA THR A 210 -6.71 23.82 -11.44
C THR A 210 -7.71 23.36 -10.38
N VAL A 211 -7.35 22.39 -9.55
CA VAL A 211 -8.16 21.91 -8.42
C VAL A 211 -7.35 21.81 -7.13
N SER A 212 -7.99 22.07 -5.99
CA SER A 212 -7.37 21.75 -4.70
C SER A 212 -7.38 20.23 -4.46
N ASN A 213 -6.50 19.74 -3.59
CA ASN A 213 -6.52 18.34 -3.17
C ASN A 213 -7.88 17.92 -2.58
N LYS A 214 -8.56 18.83 -1.87
CA LYS A 214 -9.91 18.58 -1.34
C LYS A 214 -10.93 18.35 -2.46
N ILE A 215 -10.93 19.24 -3.46
CA ILE A 215 -11.83 19.15 -4.62
C ILE A 215 -11.49 17.91 -5.46
N ALA A 216 -10.21 17.58 -5.61
CA ALA A 216 -9.78 16.41 -6.34
C ALA A 216 -10.36 15.11 -5.76
N LYS A 217 -10.53 15.00 -4.44
CA LYS A 217 -11.20 13.85 -3.82
C LYS A 217 -12.67 13.73 -4.25
N GLU A 218 -13.37 14.86 -4.38
CA GLU A 218 -14.75 14.90 -4.88
C GLU A 218 -14.82 14.53 -6.38
N VAL A 219 -13.84 14.97 -7.16
CA VAL A 219 -13.70 14.60 -8.58
C VAL A 219 -13.41 13.11 -8.71
N PHE A 220 -12.44 12.58 -7.96
CA PHE A 220 -12.09 11.16 -7.96
C PHE A 220 -13.28 10.26 -7.61
N ALA A 221 -14.05 10.61 -6.58
CA ALA A 221 -15.27 9.87 -6.24
C ALA A 221 -16.28 9.86 -7.41
N ALA A 222 -16.44 10.99 -8.10
CA ALA A 222 -17.31 11.06 -9.27
C ALA A 222 -16.76 10.30 -10.49
N MET A 223 -15.44 10.26 -10.69
CA MET A 223 -14.79 9.44 -11.72
C MET A 223 -15.05 7.95 -11.49
N TRP A 224 -14.94 7.52 -10.22
CA TRP A 224 -15.19 6.15 -9.80
C TRP A 224 -16.63 5.70 -10.11
N GLU A 225 -17.61 6.55 -9.80
CA GLU A 225 -19.02 6.28 -10.10
C GLU A 225 -19.35 6.32 -11.59
N ALA A 226 -18.67 7.18 -12.35
CA ALA A 226 -18.93 7.33 -13.78
C ALA A 226 -18.57 6.07 -14.58
N LYS A 227 -17.59 5.28 -14.12
CA LYS A 227 -17.08 4.07 -14.80
C LYS A 227 -16.87 4.30 -16.30
N SER A 228 -16.31 5.47 -16.62
CA SER A 228 -16.13 5.93 -18.00
C SER A 228 -14.73 5.57 -18.48
N ASN A 229 -14.62 5.20 -19.76
CA ASN A 229 -13.33 4.97 -20.43
C ASN A 229 -12.78 6.28 -21.05
N ASP A 230 -13.39 7.43 -20.77
CA ASP A 230 -12.90 8.72 -21.24
C ASP A 230 -11.66 9.13 -20.43
N GLU A 231 -10.49 9.21 -21.08
CA GLU A 231 -9.25 9.67 -20.47
C GLU A 231 -9.37 11.07 -19.85
N LYS A 232 -10.27 11.92 -20.38
CA LYS A 232 -10.50 13.30 -19.93
C LYS A 232 -11.62 13.44 -18.91
N ILE A 233 -12.13 12.33 -18.37
CA ILE A 233 -13.27 12.34 -17.45
C ILE A 233 -13.08 13.27 -16.24
N ALA A 234 -11.84 13.42 -15.75
CA ALA A 234 -11.51 14.35 -14.68
C ALA A 234 -11.84 15.81 -15.08
N ASP A 235 -11.39 16.26 -16.24
CA ASP A 235 -11.65 17.60 -16.76
C ASP A 235 -13.14 17.83 -17.04
N VAL A 236 -13.82 16.81 -17.60
CA VAL A 236 -15.27 16.86 -17.85
C VAL A 236 -16.04 17.07 -16.54
N ILE A 237 -15.71 16.33 -15.48
CA ILE A 237 -16.35 16.46 -14.17
C ILE A 237 -16.04 17.82 -13.54
N ILE A 238 -14.78 18.28 -13.66
CA ILE A 238 -14.36 19.59 -13.14
C ILE A 238 -15.18 20.71 -13.79
N ASP A 239 -15.35 20.67 -15.10
CA ASP A 239 -16.05 21.72 -15.84
C ASP A 239 -17.57 21.64 -15.60
N GLN A 240 -18.18 20.44 -15.66
CA GLN A 240 -19.61 20.25 -15.43
C GLN A 240 -20.05 20.69 -14.03
N LYS A 241 -19.22 20.44 -13.01
CA LYS A 241 -19.50 20.82 -11.62
C LYS A 241 -18.93 22.19 -11.25
N GLY A 242 -18.25 22.87 -12.19
CA GLY A 242 -17.62 24.18 -11.97
C GLY A 242 -16.61 24.17 -10.83
N LEU A 243 -15.81 23.11 -10.70
CA LEU A 243 -14.94 22.84 -9.56
C LEU A 243 -13.54 23.46 -9.67
N ARG A 244 -13.26 24.22 -10.73
CA ARG A 244 -11.97 24.93 -10.89
C ARG A 244 -11.71 25.87 -9.71
N GLN A 245 -10.45 25.91 -9.26
CA GLN A 245 -10.03 26.88 -8.27
C GLN A 245 -10.15 28.30 -8.82
N ILE A 246 -10.53 29.22 -7.93
CA ILE A 246 -10.54 30.65 -8.24
C ILE A 246 -9.13 31.16 -7.96
N SER A 247 -8.40 31.46 -9.02
CA SER A 247 -7.05 32.04 -8.98
C SER A 247 -7.00 33.50 -9.43
N ASP A 248 -8.12 34.05 -9.91
CA ASP A 248 -8.20 35.46 -10.30
C ASP A 248 -8.12 36.36 -9.06
N SER A 249 -7.11 37.23 -9.03
CA SER A 249 -6.84 38.12 -7.90
C SER A 249 -7.99 39.09 -7.65
N GLY A 250 -8.68 39.56 -8.69
CA GLY A 250 -9.83 40.46 -8.55
C GLY A 250 -11.02 39.80 -7.85
N ALA A 251 -11.36 38.57 -8.24
CA ALA A 251 -12.41 37.80 -7.58
C ALA A 251 -12.06 37.45 -6.12
N LEU A 252 -10.79 37.13 -5.84
CA LEU A 252 -10.32 36.85 -4.48
C LEU A 252 -10.34 38.10 -3.60
N GLU A 253 -9.96 39.26 -4.14
CA GLU A 253 -10.02 40.56 -3.44
C GLU A 253 -11.45 40.90 -3.02
N ALA A 254 -12.42 40.75 -3.93
CA ALA A 254 -13.82 41.03 -3.62
C ALA A 254 -14.36 40.14 -2.49
N ILE A 255 -14.01 38.85 -2.49
CA ILE A 255 -14.40 37.91 -1.43
C ILE A 255 -13.74 38.31 -0.10
N VAL A 256 -12.45 38.69 -0.13
CA VAL A 256 -11.75 39.12 1.08
C VAL A 256 -12.35 40.41 1.64
N ASP A 257 -12.68 41.38 0.79
CA ASP A 257 -13.30 42.64 1.22
C ASP A 257 -14.68 42.39 1.86
N GLU A 258 -15.49 41.51 1.27
CA GLU A 258 -16.78 41.10 1.83
C GLU A 258 -16.61 40.43 3.21
N VAL A 259 -15.64 39.52 3.33
CA VAL A 259 -15.35 38.81 4.59
C VAL A 259 -14.86 39.77 5.67
N LEU A 260 -13.97 40.71 5.33
CA LEU A 260 -13.47 41.72 6.28
C LEU A 260 -14.59 42.65 6.75
N ALA A 261 -15.48 43.08 5.84
CA ALA A 261 -16.64 43.89 6.19
C ALA A 261 -17.63 43.15 7.09
N ALA A 262 -17.90 41.86 6.80
CA ALA A 262 -18.82 41.04 7.57
C ALA A 262 -18.26 40.60 8.95
N ASN A 263 -16.93 40.64 9.15
CA ASN A 263 -16.27 40.10 10.34
C ASN A 263 -15.43 41.15 11.08
N ALA A 264 -15.96 42.37 11.24
CA ALA A 264 -15.28 43.51 11.88
C ALA A 264 -14.69 43.19 13.27
N LYS A 265 -15.32 42.31 14.05
CA LYS A 265 -14.82 41.87 15.35
C LYS A 265 -13.47 41.14 15.23
N SER A 266 -13.38 40.18 14.30
CA SER A 266 -12.15 39.41 14.07
C SER A 266 -11.03 40.27 13.48
N VAL A 267 -11.38 41.29 12.68
CA VAL A 267 -10.42 42.29 12.19
C VAL A 267 -9.82 43.08 13.35
N GLY A 268 -10.64 43.56 14.29
CA GLY A 268 -10.18 44.27 15.48
C GLY A 268 -9.31 43.41 16.39
N GLU A 269 -9.68 42.14 16.60
CA GLU A 269 -8.89 41.19 17.39
C GLU A 269 -7.52 40.89 16.77
N TYR A 270 -7.44 40.77 15.45
CA TYR A 270 -6.17 40.58 14.74
C TYR A 270 -5.26 41.81 14.89
N ARG A 271 -5.80 43.03 14.70
CA ARG A 271 -5.06 44.29 14.89
C ARG A 271 -4.59 44.49 16.34
N ALA A 272 -5.29 43.90 17.30
CA ALA A 272 -4.88 43.86 18.71
C ALA A 272 -3.84 42.77 19.04
N GLY A 273 -3.31 42.08 18.02
CA GLY A 273 -2.22 41.09 18.16
C GLY A 273 -2.67 39.64 18.34
N LYS A 274 -3.97 39.32 18.25
CA LYS A 274 -4.45 37.93 18.34
C LYS A 274 -4.33 37.22 16.99
N LEU A 275 -3.23 36.52 16.78
CA LEU A 275 -2.96 35.75 15.55
C LEU A 275 -4.04 34.68 15.23
N ALA A 276 -4.74 34.15 16.24
CA ALA A 276 -5.83 33.19 16.03
C ALA A 276 -7.01 33.76 15.22
N ALA A 277 -7.22 35.09 15.24
CA ALA A 277 -8.28 35.74 14.48
C ALA A 277 -8.05 35.66 12.96
N LEU A 278 -6.79 35.55 12.52
CA LEU A 278 -6.47 35.36 11.10
C LEU A 278 -6.97 33.99 10.60
N ASN A 279 -6.80 32.92 11.40
CA ASN A 279 -7.28 31.59 11.04
C ASN A 279 -8.81 31.54 10.91
N ALA A 280 -9.52 32.30 11.76
CA ALA A 280 -10.98 32.44 11.65
C ALA A 280 -11.39 33.15 10.36
N LEU A 281 -10.71 34.25 9.99
CA LEU A 281 -10.96 34.98 8.73
C LEU A 281 -10.65 34.13 7.49
N ILE A 282 -9.56 33.36 7.50
CA ILE A 282 -9.25 32.37 6.45
C ILE A 282 -10.37 31.35 6.32
N GLY A 283 -10.89 30.83 7.45
CA GLY A 283 -12.02 29.90 7.45
C GLY A 283 -13.29 30.50 6.84
N GLN A 284 -13.60 31.76 7.14
CA GLN A 284 -14.74 32.46 6.55
C GLN A 284 -14.55 32.73 5.06
N ALA A 285 -13.36 33.13 4.62
CA ALA A 285 -13.05 33.34 3.20
C ALA A 285 -13.07 32.02 2.40
N MET A 286 -12.60 30.92 2.99
CA MET A 286 -12.75 29.58 2.42
C MET A 286 -14.22 29.17 2.30
N LYS A 287 -15.07 29.53 3.27
CA LYS A 287 -16.51 29.26 3.22
C LYS A 287 -17.21 30.10 2.14
N ALA A 288 -16.90 31.39 2.05
CA ALA A 288 -17.45 32.30 1.04
C ALA A 288 -17.07 31.87 -0.40
N SER A 289 -15.83 31.41 -0.59
CA SER A 289 -15.37 30.85 -1.87
C SER A 289 -15.83 29.41 -2.14
N LYS A 290 -16.69 28.82 -1.28
CA LYS A 290 -17.13 27.41 -1.35
C LYS A 290 -15.97 26.42 -1.44
N GLY A 291 -14.84 26.74 -0.83
CA GLY A 291 -13.62 25.93 -0.84
C GLY A 291 -12.81 25.98 -2.15
N LYS A 292 -13.16 26.87 -3.08
CA LYS A 292 -12.49 26.98 -4.40
C LYS A 292 -11.28 27.90 -4.38
N ALA A 293 -11.16 28.81 -3.43
CA ALA A 293 -10.00 29.67 -3.33
C ALA A 293 -8.76 28.91 -2.83
N ASN A 294 -7.57 29.35 -3.26
CA ASN A 294 -6.32 28.81 -2.75
C ASN A 294 -6.05 29.38 -1.33
N PRO A 295 -5.90 28.53 -0.29
CA PRO A 295 -5.67 28.99 1.08
C PRO A 295 -4.42 29.86 1.25
N ALA A 296 -3.34 29.58 0.50
CA ALA A 296 -2.10 30.36 0.57
C ALA A 296 -2.32 31.77 0.03
N GLN A 297 -2.96 31.89 -1.14
CA GLN A 297 -3.31 33.18 -1.74
C GLN A 297 -4.26 33.98 -0.85
N LEU A 298 -5.31 33.35 -0.30
CA LEU A 298 -6.21 34.01 0.66
C LEU A 298 -5.47 34.52 1.90
N THR A 299 -4.54 33.72 2.44
CA THR A 299 -3.77 34.10 3.62
C THR A 299 -2.89 35.31 3.34
N GLU A 300 -2.23 35.33 2.20
CA GLU A 300 -1.40 36.45 1.77
C GLU A 300 -2.22 37.72 1.57
N LEU A 301 -3.35 37.61 0.87
CA LEU A 301 -4.22 38.73 0.54
C LEU A 301 -4.91 39.32 1.80
N LEU A 302 -5.35 38.47 2.73
CA LEU A 302 -5.85 38.89 4.04
C LEU A 302 -4.78 39.64 4.84
N LYS A 303 -3.54 39.13 4.88
CA LYS A 303 -2.44 39.81 5.59
C LYS A 303 -2.14 41.17 5.00
N GLN A 304 -2.12 41.30 3.66
CA GLN A 304 -1.91 42.57 2.98
C GLN A 304 -3.02 43.58 3.32
N LYS A 305 -4.30 43.18 3.24
CA LYS A 305 -5.45 44.05 3.55
C LYS A 305 -5.55 44.43 5.04
N LEU A 306 -5.08 43.57 5.94
CA LEU A 306 -5.11 43.81 7.40
C LEU A 306 -3.92 44.62 7.91
N ALA A 307 -2.82 44.69 7.13
CA ALA A 307 -1.64 45.50 7.44
C ALA A 307 -1.81 46.99 7.06
N GLY A 308 -2.76 47.32 6.19
CA GLY A 308 -3.28 48.67 5.97
C GLY A 308 -4.35 49.05 6.98
#